data_AF-A0A172RZI1-F1
#
_entry.id   AF-A0A172RZI1-F1
#
_cell.length_a   1.000
_cell.length_b   1.000
_cell.length_c   1.000
_cell.angle_alpha   90.00
_cell.angle_beta   90.00
_cell.angle_gamma   90.00
#
_symmetry.space_group_name_H-M   'P 1'
#
loop_
_entity.id
_entity.type
_entity.pdbx_description
1 polymer ?
#
loop_
_entity_poly.entity_id
_entity_poly.type
_entity_poly.pdbx_seq_one_letter_code
_entity_poly.pdbx_strand_id
1 'polypeptide(L)'
;MSEVKANPPFDSFTFTLVQVGRGRSLFRMRRTEENLYELQVEQGVGNPPAVRFTREMSQEAAQRFKDELDAAGVFGWEEEYADTAIDHGMKWNLSVVFKEGVFSMRSRGGSITPPHFDDLLEAMYKLDLPRPEAASQSTQQGMPDMSALFGGAGAPQGLDPEAIRQMQDMLSEAQANPQAFKEDMQREFRSLPADQQNQLLDMLGNFGMASRSWWENFLRGGM
;
A
#
# COMPACT_ATOMS: atom_id res chain seq x y z
N MET A 1 27.16 34.83 -14.56
CA MET A 1 26.66 33.77 -13.66
C MET A 1 25.97 32.76 -14.55
N SER A 2 26.59 31.60 -14.77
CA SER A 2 26.00 30.55 -15.59
C SER A 2 24.83 29.95 -14.80
N GLU A 3 23.61 30.10 -15.28
CA GLU A 3 22.48 29.29 -14.82
C GLU A 3 22.89 27.83 -14.97
N VAL A 4 23.09 27.14 -13.85
CA VAL A 4 23.18 25.69 -13.85
C VAL A 4 21.81 25.23 -14.31
N LYS A 5 21.67 24.86 -15.59
CA LYS A 5 20.49 24.15 -16.09
C LYS A 5 20.34 22.91 -15.20
N ALA A 6 19.43 22.98 -14.24
CA ALA A 6 19.16 21.89 -13.33
C ALA A 6 18.66 20.72 -14.18
N ASN A 7 19.47 19.66 -14.28
CA ASN A 7 19.06 18.48 -15.01
C ASN A 7 17.76 17.95 -14.38
N PRO A 8 16.78 17.53 -15.20
CA PRO A 8 15.55 16.96 -14.67
C PRO A 8 15.88 15.69 -13.87
N PRO A 9 15.21 15.44 -12.73
CA PRO A 9 15.39 14.21 -11.96
C PRO A 9 15.06 12.94 -12.76
N PHE A 10 14.02 13.00 -13.59
CA PHE A 10 13.61 11.96 -14.55
C PHE A 10 12.67 12.56 -15.60
N ASP A 11 12.52 11.92 -16.77
CA ASP A 11 11.52 12.30 -17.77
C ASP A 11 10.12 11.78 -17.41
N SER A 12 10.03 10.55 -16.89
CA SER A 12 8.77 10.00 -16.39
C SER A 12 8.96 8.95 -15.31
N PHE A 13 7.96 8.86 -14.46
CA PHE A 13 7.78 7.84 -13.44
C PHE A 13 6.38 7.27 -13.58
N THR A 14 6.23 5.95 -13.53
CA THR A 14 4.95 5.27 -13.53
C THR A 14 5.00 4.11 -12.56
N PHE A 15 4.01 4.04 -11.68
CA PHE A 15 3.79 2.92 -10.79
C PHE A 15 2.34 2.46 -10.90
N THR A 16 2.16 1.16 -11.04
CA THR A 16 0.84 0.52 -11.05
C THR A 16 0.79 -0.50 -9.94
N LEU A 17 -0.30 -0.46 -9.17
CA LEU A 17 -0.64 -1.46 -8.16
C LEU A 17 -2.04 -1.97 -8.45
N VAL A 18 -2.19 -3.28 -8.62
CA VAL A 18 -3.48 -3.94 -8.80
C VAL A 18 -3.71 -4.81 -7.58
N GLN A 19 -4.81 -4.58 -6.87
CA GLN A 19 -5.20 -5.38 -5.72
C GLN A 19 -6.58 -6.02 -5.95
N VAL A 20 -6.72 -7.31 -5.69
CA VAL A 20 -8.00 -8.04 -5.76
C VAL A 20 -8.98 -7.38 -4.79
N GLY A 21 -10.20 -7.12 -5.25
CA GLY A 21 -11.24 -6.44 -4.46
C GLY A 21 -11.06 -4.92 -4.30
N ARG A 22 -9.84 -4.38 -4.46
CA ARG A 22 -9.56 -2.93 -4.39
C ARG A 22 -9.34 -2.26 -5.75
N GLY A 23 -9.12 -3.06 -6.79
CA GLY A 23 -8.94 -2.57 -8.16
C GLY A 23 -7.51 -2.10 -8.42
N ARG A 24 -7.35 -1.23 -9.42
CA ARG A 24 -6.07 -0.70 -9.86
C ARG A 24 -5.85 0.71 -9.33
N SER A 25 -4.65 0.97 -8.84
CA SER A 25 -4.10 2.30 -8.58
C SER A 25 -2.97 2.56 -9.57
N LEU A 26 -3.01 3.70 -10.25
CA LEU A 26 -1.97 4.17 -11.15
C LEU A 26 -1.47 5.52 -10.65
N PHE A 27 -0.16 5.64 -10.54
CA PHE A 27 0.53 6.90 -10.31
C PHE A 27 1.44 7.17 -11.49
N ARG A 28 1.29 8.31 -12.14
CA ARG A 28 2.13 8.72 -13.26
C ARG A 28 2.59 10.13 -13.02
N MET A 29 3.90 10.34 -13.04
CA MET A 29 4.49 11.66 -13.06
C MET A 29 5.32 11.81 -14.33
N ARG A 30 5.07 12.85 -15.12
CA ARG A 30 5.75 13.08 -16.39
C ARG A 30 6.16 14.54 -16.51
N ARG A 31 7.35 14.77 -17.04
CA ARG A 31 7.81 16.12 -17.38
C ARG A 31 6.97 16.71 -18.53
N THR A 32 6.51 17.95 -18.39
CA THR A 32 5.75 18.67 -19.42
C THR A 32 6.59 19.76 -20.08
N GLU A 33 6.94 20.79 -19.33
CA GLU A 33 7.71 21.96 -19.79
C GLU A 33 9.12 22.02 -19.17
N GLU A 34 9.89 23.08 -19.45
CA GLU A 34 11.12 23.36 -18.72
C GLU A 34 10.77 23.66 -17.25
N ASN A 35 10.89 22.65 -16.40
CA ASN A 35 10.82 22.67 -14.92
C ASN A 35 9.45 22.33 -14.29
N LEU A 36 8.49 21.82 -15.09
CA LEU A 36 7.20 21.35 -14.59
C LEU A 36 6.98 19.87 -14.84
N TYR A 37 6.27 19.25 -13.91
CA TYR A 37 5.83 17.88 -13.96
C TYR A 37 4.32 17.83 -13.83
N GLU A 38 3.68 17.02 -14.66
CA GLU A 38 2.29 16.64 -14.47
C GLU A 38 2.24 15.35 -13.65
N LEU A 39 1.54 15.40 -12.53
CA LEU A 39 1.17 14.26 -11.73
C LEU A 39 -0.27 13.86 -12.04
N GLN A 40 -0.46 12.62 -12.43
CA GLN A 40 -1.75 12.00 -12.68
C GLN A 40 -1.92 10.79 -11.75
N VAL A 41 -3.06 10.74 -11.07
CA VAL A 41 -3.45 9.61 -10.22
C VAL A 41 -4.78 9.04 -10.68
N GLU A 42 -4.81 7.74 -10.93
CA GLU A 42 -6.02 7.00 -11.32
C GLU A 42 -6.27 5.89 -10.30
N GLN A 43 -7.54 5.66 -9.95
CA GLN A 43 -7.92 4.59 -9.02
C GLN A 43 -9.29 4.02 -9.39
N GLY A 44 -9.44 2.70 -9.29
CA GLY A 44 -10.75 2.07 -9.32
C GLY A 44 -10.71 0.60 -9.73
N VAL A 45 -11.85 -0.06 -9.54
CA VAL A 45 -12.10 -1.46 -9.93
C VAL A 45 -12.40 -1.63 -11.43
N GLY A 46 -12.64 -0.51 -12.14
CA GLY A 46 -12.91 -0.50 -13.58
C GLY A 46 -11.64 -0.58 -14.43
N ASN A 47 -11.80 -1.04 -15.68
CA ASN A 47 -10.78 -0.92 -16.72
C ASN A 47 -11.36 -0.11 -17.90
N PRO A 48 -10.93 1.15 -18.11
CA PRO A 48 -9.87 1.85 -17.38
C PRO A 48 -10.32 2.37 -15.99
N PRO A 49 -9.39 2.53 -15.04
CA PRO A 49 -9.67 3.18 -13.76
C PRO A 49 -10.04 4.65 -13.96
N ALA A 50 -10.82 5.21 -13.03
CA ALA A 50 -11.20 6.61 -13.10
C ALA A 50 -10.02 7.52 -12.71
N VAL A 51 -9.79 8.57 -13.48
CA VAL A 51 -8.83 9.62 -13.11
C VAL A 51 -9.35 10.30 -11.84
N ARG A 52 -8.56 10.25 -10.77
CA ARG A 52 -8.89 10.91 -9.50
C ARG A 52 -8.55 12.40 -9.58
N PHE A 53 -7.36 12.72 -10.06
CA PHE A 53 -6.93 14.09 -10.33
C PHE A 53 -5.70 14.12 -11.23
N THR A 54 -5.45 15.31 -11.77
CA THR A 54 -4.22 15.70 -12.44
C THR A 54 -3.75 17.03 -11.83
N ARG A 55 -2.47 17.15 -11.49
CA ARG A 55 -1.90 18.36 -10.88
C ARG A 55 -0.51 18.64 -11.44
N GLU A 56 -0.17 19.91 -11.60
CA GLU A 56 1.19 20.35 -11.89
C GLU A 56 2.06 20.38 -10.63
N MET A 57 3.34 20.05 -10.80
CA MET A 57 4.34 19.98 -9.75
C MET A 57 5.63 20.64 -10.21
N SER A 58 6.34 21.27 -9.28
CA SER A 58 7.65 21.85 -9.56
C SER A 58 8.73 20.78 -9.73
N GLN A 59 9.78 21.10 -10.49
CA GLN A 59 10.99 20.28 -10.54
C GLN A 59 11.58 20.01 -9.16
N GLU A 60 11.48 20.96 -8.22
CA GLU A 60 11.95 20.76 -6.85
C GLU A 60 11.18 19.64 -6.15
N ALA A 61 9.85 19.58 -6.31
CA ALA A 61 9.04 18.50 -5.75
C ALA A 61 9.39 17.15 -6.40
N ALA A 62 9.61 17.12 -7.71
CA ALA A 62 10.04 15.92 -8.43
C ALA A 62 11.46 15.48 -8.00
N GLN A 63 12.35 16.42 -7.69
CA GLN A 63 13.70 16.13 -7.20
C GLN A 63 13.63 15.51 -5.81
N ARG A 64 12.87 16.11 -4.88
CA ARG A 64 12.65 15.53 -3.54
C ARG A 64 12.08 14.12 -3.63
N PHE A 65 11.11 13.91 -4.53
CA PHE A 65 10.56 12.57 -4.75
C PHE A 65 11.64 11.58 -5.21
N LYS A 66 12.45 11.95 -6.21
CA LYS A 66 13.57 11.11 -6.66
C LYS A 66 14.54 10.78 -5.51
N ASP A 67 14.84 11.74 -4.65
CA ASP A 67 15.75 11.55 -3.53
C ASP A 67 15.14 10.61 -2.47
N GLU A 68 13.82 10.67 -2.23
CA GLU A 68 13.11 9.70 -1.38
C GLU A 68 13.14 8.28 -1.99
N LEU A 69 12.97 8.15 -3.31
CA LEU A 69 13.08 6.86 -4.00
C LEU A 69 14.50 6.27 -3.89
N ASP A 70 15.52 7.13 -4.00
CA ASP A 70 16.93 6.72 -3.87
C ASP A 70 17.23 6.26 -2.43
N ALA A 71 16.75 7.01 -1.44
CA ALA A 71 16.87 6.64 -0.03
C ALA A 71 16.17 5.32 0.31
N ALA A 72 15.03 5.04 -0.34
CA ALA A 72 14.33 3.76 -0.25
C ALA A 72 14.99 2.64 -1.07
N GLY A 73 16.11 2.88 -1.75
CA GLY A 73 16.82 1.87 -2.53
C GLY A 73 16.05 1.36 -3.76
N VAL A 74 15.04 2.10 -4.22
CA VAL A 74 14.14 1.72 -5.32
C VAL A 74 14.92 1.48 -6.62
N PHE A 75 16.01 2.21 -6.84
CA PHE A 75 16.84 2.08 -8.04
C PHE A 75 17.75 0.85 -8.06
N GLY A 76 17.82 0.11 -6.95
CA GLY A 76 18.54 -1.16 -6.84
C GLY A 76 17.62 -2.39 -6.89
N TRP A 77 16.32 -2.20 -7.11
CA TRP A 77 15.38 -3.33 -7.17
C TRP A 77 15.66 -4.22 -8.39
N GLU A 78 15.48 -5.52 -8.20
CA GLU A 78 15.57 -6.49 -9.29
C GLU A 78 14.51 -6.20 -10.37
N GLU A 79 14.82 -6.54 -11.62
CA GLU A 79 13.89 -6.30 -12.74
C GLU A 79 12.58 -7.11 -12.59
N GLU A 80 12.67 -8.28 -11.97
CA GLU A 80 11.54 -9.18 -11.79
C GLU A 80 11.63 -9.91 -10.45
N TYR A 81 10.60 -9.72 -9.62
CA TYR A 81 10.39 -10.48 -8.39
C TYR A 81 9.43 -11.64 -8.66
N ALA A 82 9.73 -12.81 -8.08
CA ALA A 82 8.91 -13.99 -8.27
C ALA A 82 7.46 -13.76 -7.81
N ASP A 83 6.50 -14.25 -8.59
CA ASP A 83 5.11 -14.34 -8.17
C ASP A 83 4.93 -15.71 -7.50
N THR A 84 4.47 -15.74 -6.24
CA THR A 84 4.09 -17.01 -5.64
C THR A 84 2.90 -17.56 -6.42
N ALA A 85 2.95 -18.83 -6.83
CA ALA A 85 1.87 -19.48 -7.60
C ALA A 85 0.52 -19.53 -6.88
N ILE A 86 0.47 -19.10 -5.62
CA ILE A 86 -0.77 -18.89 -4.88
C ILE A 86 -1.26 -17.49 -5.26
N ASP A 87 -2.42 -17.45 -5.91
CA ASP A 87 -3.09 -16.32 -6.56
C ASP A 87 -3.50 -15.22 -5.56
N HIS A 88 -2.51 -14.64 -4.88
CA HIS A 88 -2.70 -13.64 -3.85
C HIS A 88 -2.68 -12.27 -4.48
N GLY A 89 -3.87 -11.76 -4.80
CA GLY A 89 -4.33 -10.49 -4.24
C GLY A 89 -3.67 -9.20 -4.71
N MET A 90 -2.44 -9.18 -5.24
CA MET A 90 -1.67 -7.98 -5.53
C MET A 90 -0.65 -8.18 -6.65
N LYS A 91 -0.63 -7.26 -7.62
CA LYS A 91 0.41 -7.16 -8.66
C LYS A 91 0.91 -5.74 -8.75
N TRP A 92 2.20 -5.54 -8.93
CA TRP A 92 2.78 -4.22 -9.03
C TRP A 92 3.80 -4.11 -10.15
N ASN A 93 3.92 -2.90 -10.70
CA ASN A 93 4.87 -2.58 -11.76
C ASN A 93 5.38 -1.15 -11.53
N LEU A 94 6.69 -0.99 -11.62
CA LEU A 94 7.40 0.26 -11.57
C LEU A 94 8.17 0.48 -12.87
N SER A 95 8.05 1.67 -13.44
CA SER A 95 8.84 2.13 -14.58
C SER A 95 9.31 3.55 -14.34
N VAL A 96 10.61 3.78 -14.40
CA VAL A 96 11.22 5.11 -14.29
C VAL A 96 12.10 5.33 -15.51
N VAL A 97 11.86 6.42 -16.23
CA VAL A 97 12.65 6.85 -17.38
C VAL A 97 13.41 8.09 -16.98
N PHE A 98 14.72 7.96 -16.77
CA PHE A 98 15.57 9.09 -16.41
C PHE A 98 15.85 9.98 -17.62
N LYS A 99 16.13 9.32 -18.74
CA LYS A 99 16.29 9.95 -20.04
C LYS A 99 15.82 8.99 -21.12
N GLU A 100 14.83 9.41 -21.90
CA GLU A 100 14.27 8.59 -22.99
C GLU A 100 15.36 8.04 -23.91
N GLY A 101 15.33 6.73 -24.17
CA GLY A 101 16.28 6.04 -25.05
C GLY A 101 17.71 5.89 -24.50
N VAL A 102 18.00 6.40 -23.30
CA VAL A 102 19.34 6.33 -22.68
C VAL A 102 19.33 5.44 -21.45
N PHE A 103 18.46 5.75 -20.48
CA PHE A 103 18.42 4.99 -19.23
C PHE A 103 17.00 4.95 -18.68
N SER A 104 16.52 3.74 -18.46
CA SER A 104 15.25 3.46 -17.81
C SER A 104 15.41 2.27 -16.88
N MET A 105 14.72 2.31 -15.76
CA MET A 105 14.58 1.19 -14.84
C MET A 105 13.15 0.66 -14.93
N ARG A 106 13.01 -0.66 -14.91
CA ARG A 106 11.73 -1.33 -14.77
C ARG A 106 11.85 -2.42 -13.73
N SER A 107 10.85 -2.52 -12.86
CA SER A 107 10.75 -3.58 -11.88
C SER A 107 9.29 -4.01 -11.78
N ARG A 108 9.05 -5.30 -11.61
CA ARG A 108 7.70 -5.86 -11.47
C ARG A 108 7.68 -7.00 -10.49
N GLY A 109 6.54 -7.22 -9.89
CA GLY A 109 6.31 -8.35 -8.99
C GLY A 109 4.83 -8.57 -8.70
N GLY A 110 4.58 -9.59 -7.90
CA GLY A 110 3.27 -9.95 -7.42
C GLY A 110 3.19 -9.81 -5.90
N SER A 111 2.92 -10.93 -5.26
CA SER A 111 2.81 -11.06 -3.81
C SER A 111 4.12 -10.79 -3.07
N ILE A 112 5.26 -11.05 -3.72
CA ILE A 112 6.58 -10.73 -3.19
C ILE A 112 6.89 -9.27 -3.51
N THR A 113 7.13 -8.48 -2.46
CA THR A 113 7.56 -7.09 -2.55
C THR A 113 9.06 -6.97 -2.25
N PRO A 114 9.74 -6.00 -2.88
CA PRO A 114 11.12 -5.68 -2.58
C PRO A 114 11.25 -5.11 -1.15
N PRO A 115 12.45 -5.17 -0.55
CA PRO A 115 12.76 -4.36 0.62
C PRO A 115 12.41 -2.89 0.38
N HIS A 116 11.90 -2.21 1.41
CA HIS A 116 11.51 -0.79 1.35
C HIS A 116 10.35 -0.46 0.39
N PHE A 117 9.55 -1.45 -0.02
CA PHE A 117 8.33 -1.21 -0.80
C PHE A 117 7.34 -0.27 -0.09
N ASP A 118 7.25 -0.36 1.24
CA ASP A 118 6.41 0.55 2.04
C ASP A 118 6.92 1.99 2.00
N ASP A 119 8.25 2.20 1.97
CA ASP A 119 8.86 3.53 1.87
C ASP A 119 8.55 4.18 0.51
N LEU A 120 8.53 3.40 -0.57
CA LEU A 120 8.03 3.85 -1.88
C LEU A 120 6.57 4.32 -1.76
N LEU A 121 5.68 3.50 -1.18
CA LEU A 121 4.27 3.87 -1.05
C LEU A 121 4.08 5.14 -0.22
N GLU A 122 4.82 5.30 0.88
CA GLU A 122 4.79 6.52 1.69
C GLU A 122 5.26 7.76 0.91
N ALA A 123 6.32 7.65 0.11
CA ALA A 123 6.76 8.73 -0.78
C ALA A 123 5.65 9.15 -1.76
N MET A 124 4.90 8.18 -2.29
CA MET A 124 3.77 8.45 -3.18
C MET A 124 2.57 9.04 -2.43
N TYR A 125 2.30 8.62 -1.20
CA TYR A 125 1.24 9.18 -0.37
C TYR A 125 1.50 10.64 0.00
N LYS A 126 2.76 11.02 0.24
CA LYS A 126 3.16 12.43 0.41
C LYS A 126 2.89 13.28 -0.84
N LEU A 127 2.81 12.63 -2.00
CA LEU A 127 2.50 13.23 -3.29
C LEU A 127 1.03 13.05 -3.71
N ASP A 128 0.14 12.75 -2.77
CA ASP A 128 -1.31 12.63 -3.00
C ASP A 128 -1.77 11.34 -3.69
N LEU A 129 -0.94 10.29 -3.75
CA LEU A 129 -1.52 8.96 -3.97
C LEU A 129 -2.55 8.71 -2.85
N PRO A 130 -3.80 8.29 -3.16
CA PRO A 130 -4.77 8.01 -2.12
C PRO A 130 -4.25 6.86 -1.27
N ARG A 131 -4.16 7.09 0.04
CA ARG A 131 -3.89 6.02 0.99
C ARG A 131 -5.04 5.02 0.87
N PRO A 132 -4.76 3.70 0.82
CA PRO A 132 -5.79 2.72 1.11
C PRO A 132 -6.26 3.09 2.51
N GLU A 133 -7.48 3.60 2.64
CA GLU A 133 -7.99 4.10 3.91
C GLU A 133 -7.65 3.07 5.00
N ALA A 134 -6.92 3.49 6.04
CA ALA A 134 -7.24 2.95 7.34
C ALA A 134 -8.72 3.28 7.50
N ALA A 135 -9.58 2.27 7.42
CA ALA A 135 -11.03 2.38 7.36
C ALA A 135 -11.64 2.94 8.67
N SER A 136 -11.11 4.04 9.18
CA SER A 136 -11.45 4.66 10.47
C SER A 136 -10.79 6.03 10.53
N GLN A 137 -11.50 7.05 10.04
CA GLN A 137 -11.37 8.51 10.29
C GLN A 137 -11.65 9.22 8.95
N SER A 138 -12.85 9.20 8.40
CA SER A 138 -13.99 9.90 8.99
C SER A 138 -15.12 9.79 7.96
N THR A 139 -16.22 9.11 8.30
CA THR A 139 -17.60 9.57 8.13
C THR A 139 -18.50 8.45 8.66
N GLN A 140 -19.26 8.82 9.67
CA GLN A 140 -20.39 8.14 10.25
C GLN A 140 -21.44 7.89 9.14
N GLN A 141 -21.34 6.81 8.37
CA GLN A 141 -22.41 6.36 7.47
C GLN A 141 -22.16 4.91 7.00
N GLY A 142 -22.89 3.99 7.62
CA GLY A 142 -23.23 2.64 7.14
C GLY A 142 -22.13 1.82 6.45
N MET A 143 -21.41 0.99 7.21
CA MET A 143 -20.70 -0.13 6.59
C MET A 143 -21.70 -1.15 6.01
N PRO A 144 -21.35 -1.81 4.89
CA PRO A 144 -22.19 -2.79 4.23
C PRO A 144 -22.44 -4.00 5.14
N ASP A 145 -23.66 -4.52 5.07
CA ASP A 145 -24.08 -5.73 5.75
C ASP A 145 -23.23 -6.93 5.30
N MET A 146 -22.26 -7.33 6.13
CA MET A 146 -21.37 -8.46 5.90
C MET A 146 -22.09 -9.82 5.97
N SER A 147 -23.38 -9.84 6.37
CA SER A 147 -24.23 -11.03 6.27
C SER A 147 -24.31 -11.56 4.83
N ALA A 148 -24.20 -10.67 3.84
CA ALA A 148 -24.23 -11.05 2.43
C ALA A 148 -22.92 -11.66 1.91
N LEU A 149 -21.79 -11.40 2.57
CA LEU A 149 -20.47 -11.93 2.19
C LEU A 149 -20.24 -13.35 2.75
N PHE A 150 -20.85 -13.68 3.89
CA PHE A 150 -20.77 -15.03 4.48
C PHE A 150 -21.98 -15.93 4.16
N GLY A 151 -23.04 -15.40 3.54
CA GLY A 151 -24.22 -16.16 3.11
C GLY A 151 -24.19 -16.63 1.64
N GLY A 152 -23.19 -16.23 0.84
CA GLY A 152 -23.16 -16.45 -0.60
C GLY A 152 -22.08 -17.44 -1.04
N ALA A 153 -22.46 -18.72 -1.17
CA ALA A 153 -21.83 -19.74 -2.02
C ALA A 153 -20.31 -19.63 -2.26
N GLY A 154 -19.50 -19.96 -1.26
CA GLY A 154 -18.05 -20.07 -1.46
C GLY A 154 -17.17 -20.12 -0.21
N ALA A 155 -17.71 -20.41 0.97
CA ALA A 155 -16.89 -20.56 2.16
C ALA A 155 -15.83 -21.65 1.94
N PRO A 156 -14.53 -21.37 2.17
CA PRO A 156 -13.53 -22.43 2.27
C PRO A 156 -13.98 -23.36 3.38
N GLN A 157 -14.23 -24.63 3.04
CA GLN A 157 -14.48 -25.69 4.02
C GLN A 157 -13.27 -25.75 4.96
N GLY A 158 -13.39 -25.16 6.15
CA GLY A 158 -12.31 -25.21 7.14
C GLY A 158 -12.26 -24.05 8.13
N LEU A 159 -13.01 -22.96 7.94
CA LEU A 159 -13.12 -21.93 8.98
C LEU A 159 -14.16 -22.35 10.02
N ASP A 160 -13.66 -22.54 11.24
CA ASP A 160 -14.44 -22.94 12.40
C ASP A 160 -15.55 -21.91 12.66
N PRO A 161 -16.83 -22.32 12.76
CA PRO A 161 -17.94 -21.41 12.99
C PRO A 161 -17.82 -20.65 14.32
N GLU A 162 -17.05 -21.16 15.29
CA GLU A 162 -16.72 -20.41 16.51
C GLU A 162 -15.72 -19.29 16.25
N ALA A 163 -14.75 -19.48 15.37
CA ALA A 163 -13.76 -18.45 15.00
C ALA A 163 -14.41 -17.27 14.28
N ILE A 164 -15.43 -17.54 13.43
CA ILE A 164 -16.22 -16.51 12.75
C ILE A 164 -17.04 -15.70 13.78
N ARG A 165 -17.61 -16.37 14.79
CA ARG A 165 -18.35 -15.71 15.86
C ARG A 165 -17.46 -14.85 16.74
N GLN A 166 -16.31 -15.38 17.15
CA GLN A 166 -15.32 -14.61 17.92
C GLN A 166 -14.83 -13.39 17.14
N MET A 167 -14.60 -13.49 15.83
CA MET A 167 -14.27 -12.32 15.02
C MET A 167 -15.42 -11.30 14.96
N GLN A 168 -16.67 -11.73 14.88
CA GLN A 168 -17.82 -10.81 14.90
C GLN A 168 -17.98 -10.08 16.24
N ASP A 169 -17.81 -10.79 17.35
CA ASP A 169 -17.86 -10.18 18.70
C ASP A 169 -16.70 -9.20 18.89
N MET A 170 -15.50 -9.59 18.47
CA MET A 170 -14.30 -8.75 18.51
C MET A 170 -14.46 -7.47 17.68
N LEU A 171 -15.07 -7.57 16.49
CA LEU A 171 -15.34 -6.41 15.62
C LEU A 171 -16.44 -5.50 16.19
N SER A 172 -17.43 -6.06 16.90
CA SER A 172 -18.49 -5.28 17.55
C SER A 172 -17.95 -4.49 18.74
N GLU A 173 -17.04 -5.10 19.52
CA GLU A 173 -16.37 -4.43 20.63
C GLU A 173 -15.38 -3.35 20.15
N ALA A 174 -14.66 -3.61 19.05
CA ALA A 174 -13.81 -2.63 18.39
C ALA A 174 -14.58 -1.39 17.90
N GLN A 175 -15.85 -1.54 17.48
CA GLN A 175 -16.72 -0.42 17.10
C GLN A 175 -17.23 0.37 18.31
N ALA A 176 -17.60 -0.33 19.39
CA ALA A 176 -18.16 0.30 20.57
C ALA A 176 -17.10 1.06 21.39
N ASN A 177 -15.88 0.52 21.49
CA ASN A 177 -14.84 1.11 22.32
C ASN A 177 -13.42 0.82 21.78
N PRO A 178 -12.99 1.53 20.71
CA PRO A 178 -11.75 1.21 19.99
C PRO A 178 -10.49 1.36 20.83
N GLN A 179 -10.51 2.22 21.87
CA GLN A 179 -9.38 2.34 22.80
C GLN A 179 -9.26 1.13 23.73
N ALA A 180 -10.37 0.66 24.30
CA ALA A 180 -10.39 -0.53 25.15
C ALA A 180 -9.96 -1.78 24.36
N PHE A 181 -10.46 -1.90 23.13
CA PHE A 181 -10.06 -2.98 22.22
C PHE A 181 -8.55 -2.98 21.92
N LYS A 182 -7.98 -1.80 21.63
CA LYS A 182 -6.53 -1.66 21.42
C LYS A 182 -5.75 -2.07 22.67
N GLU A 183 -6.17 -1.61 23.85
CA GLU A 183 -5.50 -1.93 25.11
C GLU A 183 -5.56 -3.42 25.46
N ASP A 184 -6.70 -4.06 25.21
CA ASP A 184 -6.88 -5.49 25.42
C ASP A 184 -6.03 -6.30 24.44
N MET A 185 -6.04 -5.98 23.14
CA MET A 185 -5.18 -6.64 22.16
C MET A 185 -3.68 -6.50 22.47
N GLN A 186 -3.24 -5.29 22.86
CA GLN A 186 -1.84 -5.07 23.26
C GLN A 186 -1.48 -5.86 24.53
N ARG A 187 -2.41 -5.95 25.48
CA ARG A 187 -2.23 -6.70 26.73
C ARG A 187 -2.14 -8.21 26.47
N GLU A 188 -3.05 -8.75 25.67
CA GLU A 188 -3.05 -10.15 25.28
C GLU A 188 -1.77 -10.48 24.51
N PHE A 189 -1.40 -9.68 23.51
CA PHE A 189 -0.17 -9.89 22.76
C PHE A 189 1.08 -9.93 23.66
N ARG A 190 1.20 -8.97 24.59
CA ARG A 190 2.33 -8.92 25.55
C ARG A 190 2.34 -10.08 26.54
N SER A 191 1.18 -10.70 26.78
CA SER A 191 1.07 -11.87 27.66
C SER A 191 1.51 -13.18 27.01
N LEU A 192 1.58 -13.22 25.67
CA LEU A 192 2.01 -14.40 24.92
C LEU A 192 3.54 -14.60 25.00
N PRO A 193 4.05 -15.84 24.95
CA PRO A 193 5.47 -16.13 24.76
C PRO A 193 6.00 -15.56 23.43
N ALA A 194 7.28 -15.22 23.37
CA ALA A 194 7.91 -14.60 22.20
C ALA A 194 7.71 -15.39 20.89
N ASP A 195 7.75 -16.72 20.94
CA ASP A 195 7.50 -17.57 19.77
C ASP A 195 6.06 -17.47 19.27
N GLN A 196 5.08 -17.36 20.18
CA GLN A 196 3.67 -17.19 19.82
C GLN A 196 3.36 -15.77 19.34
N GLN A 197 4.02 -14.77 19.90
CA GLN A 197 3.96 -13.39 19.40
C GLN A 197 4.42 -13.32 17.93
N ASN A 198 5.53 -14.00 17.60
CA ASN A 198 6.04 -14.03 16.23
C ASN A 198 5.08 -14.76 15.27
N GLN A 199 4.52 -15.90 15.68
CA GLN A 199 3.53 -16.63 14.89
C GLN A 199 2.26 -15.81 14.63
N LEU A 200 1.80 -15.08 15.65
CA LEU A 200 0.64 -14.20 15.53
C LEU A 200 0.93 -13.02 14.57
N LEU A 201 2.11 -12.42 14.65
CA LEU A 201 2.54 -11.37 13.73
C LEU A 201 2.64 -11.86 12.27
N ASP A 202 3.17 -13.07 12.05
CA ASP A 202 3.19 -13.69 10.72
C ASP A 202 1.80 -13.95 10.18
N MET A 203 0.92 -14.50 11.02
CA MET A 203 -0.46 -14.77 10.66
C MET A 203 -1.20 -13.47 10.30
N LEU A 204 -1.08 -12.42 11.12
CA LEU A 204 -1.72 -11.13 10.89
C LEU A 204 -1.18 -10.40 9.64
N GLY A 205 0.12 -10.52 9.36
CA GLY A 205 0.73 -10.04 8.12
C GLY A 205 0.21 -10.78 6.88
N ASN A 206 -0.02 -12.09 6.99
CA ASN A 206 -0.55 -12.93 5.91
C ASN A 206 -2.05 -12.70 5.63
N PHE A 207 -2.80 -12.17 6.59
CA PHE A 207 -4.21 -11.81 6.38
C PHE A 207 -4.40 -10.58 5.47
N GLY A 208 -3.33 -9.86 5.13
CA GLY A 208 -3.36 -8.78 4.13
C GLY A 208 -4.08 -7.50 4.58
N MET A 209 -4.49 -7.41 5.85
CA MET A 209 -5.11 -6.19 6.41
C MET A 209 -4.06 -5.08 6.65
N ALA A 210 -2.84 -5.46 7.03
CA ALA A 210 -1.68 -4.58 7.20
C ALA A 210 -0.37 -5.41 7.17
N SER A 211 0.78 -4.76 7.02
CA SER A 211 2.08 -5.43 7.03
C SER A 211 2.42 -5.97 8.43
N ARG A 212 3.29 -6.98 8.49
CA ARG A 212 3.80 -7.54 9.76
C ARG A 212 4.39 -6.45 10.65
N SER A 213 5.18 -5.55 10.08
CA SER A 213 5.83 -4.44 10.77
C SER A 213 4.81 -3.44 11.33
N TRP A 214 3.72 -3.18 10.60
CA TRP A 214 2.62 -2.36 11.10
C TRP A 214 1.95 -3.02 12.32
N TRP A 215 1.63 -4.32 12.24
CA TRP A 215 1.07 -5.07 13.36
C TRP A 215 1.99 -5.12 14.57
N GLU A 216 3.29 -5.26 14.33
CA GLU A 216 4.31 -5.24 15.38
C GLU A 216 4.34 -3.89 16.11
N ASN A 217 4.36 -2.79 15.37
CA ASN A 217 4.31 -1.45 15.96
C ASN A 217 3.00 -1.20 16.70
N PHE A 218 1.87 -1.62 16.12
CA PHE A 218 0.56 -1.50 16.74
C PHE A 218 0.47 -2.27 18.06
N LEU A 219 0.90 -3.53 18.09
CA LEU A 219 0.79 -4.43 19.25
C LEU A 219 1.83 -4.15 20.34
N ARG A 220 3.01 -3.64 19.97
CA ARG A 220 4.03 -3.24 20.93
C ARG A 220 3.78 -1.84 21.49
N GLY A 221 2.91 -1.05 20.86
CA GLY A 221 2.56 0.31 21.30
C GLY A 221 3.54 1.37 20.79
N GLY A 222 4.15 1.15 19.62
CA GLY A 222 5.11 2.05 18.97
C GLY A 222 4.47 3.11 18.06
N MET A 223 3.27 3.59 18.39
CA MET A 223 2.65 4.77 17.75
C MET A 223 2.34 5.83 18.78
#